data_AF-A0A0K0D881-F1
#
_entry.id   AF-A0A0K0D881-F1
#
_cell.length_a   1.000
_cell.length_b   1.000
_cell.length_c   1.000
_cell.angle_alpha   90.00
_cell.angle_beta   90.00
_cell.angle_gamma   90.00
#
_symmetry.space_group_name_H-M   'P 1'
#
loop_
_entity.id
_entity.type
_entity.pdbx_description
1 polymer ?
#
loop_
_entity_poly.entity_id
_entity_poly.type
_entity_poly.pdbx_seq_one_letter_code
_entity_poly.pdbx_strand_id
1 'polypeptide(L)'
;LEEFYPAITIANLMVMVQDEAFTQYYKEISQALLTIFRSLGDSFPQYVVPRLIEVTRACRGRPSHREFFLRQLASLVAIIKVHAKPYMKAIFNLIADAWSEDHSVKVTVVSVLEQIGTALGKEFAPHIAELIPYLLRVVQTDKSDERKLTAQVLSCVRSLSGCLTPHLHLVLPPVLMILDDSVVPIAVRQSALG
;
A
#
# COMPACT_ATOMS: atom_id res chain seq x y z
N LEU A 1 17.78 15.41 26.49
CA LEU A 1 17.68 16.58 25.56
C LEU A 1 17.64 16.12 24.11
N GLU A 2 18.46 15.15 23.68
CA GLU A 2 18.48 14.64 22.30
C GLU A 2 17.18 13.93 21.84
N GLU A 3 16.47 13.23 22.72
CA GLU A 3 15.19 12.55 22.36
C GLU A 3 14.00 13.51 22.12
N PHE A 4 14.07 14.76 22.58
CA PHE A 4 12.97 15.72 22.41
C PHE A 4 12.94 16.35 21.01
N TYR A 5 14.10 16.48 20.34
CA TYR A 5 14.18 17.10 19.01
C TYR A 5 13.44 16.29 17.94
N PRO A 6 13.62 14.95 17.81
CA PRO A 6 12.87 14.16 16.85
C PRO A 6 11.36 14.24 17.07
N ALA A 7 10.89 14.17 18.32
CA ALA A 7 9.47 14.20 18.64
C ALA A 7 8.80 15.52 18.23
N ILE A 8 9.42 16.66 18.55
CA ILE A 8 8.94 18.00 18.19
C ILE A 8 9.01 18.20 16.67
N THR A 9 10.11 17.80 16.03
CA THR A 9 10.25 17.87 14.56
C THR A 9 9.18 17.02 13.87
N ILE A 10 8.96 15.79 14.32
CA ILE A 10 7.89 14.92 13.78
C ILE A 10 6.53 15.59 13.95
N ALA A 11 6.21 16.13 15.14
CA ALA A 11 4.94 16.79 15.39
C ALA A 11 4.73 17.99 14.45
N ASN A 12 5.74 18.84 14.27
CA ASN A 12 5.66 20.00 13.38
C ASN A 12 5.52 19.59 11.91
N LEU A 13 6.29 18.61 11.46
CA LEU A 13 6.19 18.06 10.09
C LEU A 13 4.80 17.45 9.84
N MET A 14 4.21 16.78 10.83
CA MET A 14 2.84 16.23 10.74
C MET A 14 1.77 17.31 10.68
N VAL A 15 1.97 18.47 11.30
CA VAL A 15 1.08 19.63 11.16
C VAL A 15 1.20 20.24 9.77
N MET A 16 2.42 20.42 9.26
CA MET A 16 2.66 20.96 7.91
C MET A 16 2.03 20.08 6.83
N VAL A 17 2.09 18.76 7.00
CA VAL A 17 1.48 17.76 6.11
C VAL A 17 -0.05 17.90 6.00
N GLN A 18 -0.71 18.56 6.95
CA GLN A 18 -2.16 18.79 6.92
C GLN A 18 -2.56 20.11 6.26
N ASP A 19 -1.63 21.03 6.15
CA ASP A 19 -1.90 22.36 5.62
C ASP A 19 -1.62 22.37 4.12
N GLU A 20 -2.65 22.70 3.34
CA GLU A 20 -2.61 22.77 1.88
C GLU A 20 -1.58 23.78 1.38
N ALA A 21 -1.25 24.80 2.19
CA ALA A 21 -0.20 25.77 1.89
C ALA A 21 1.17 25.12 1.70
N PHE A 22 1.41 23.94 2.30
CA PHE A 22 2.67 23.23 2.22
C PHE A 22 2.68 22.08 1.19
N THR A 23 1.65 21.96 0.35
CA THR A 23 1.54 20.89 -0.66
C THR A 23 2.82 20.71 -1.48
N GLN A 24 3.45 21.82 -1.89
CA GLN A 24 4.70 21.80 -2.66
C GLN A 24 5.90 21.20 -1.91
N TYR A 25 5.83 21.14 -0.57
CA TYR A 25 6.87 20.61 0.30
C TYR A 25 6.56 19.21 0.84
N TYR A 26 5.41 18.62 0.51
CA TYR A 26 5.00 17.32 1.07
C TYR A 26 6.02 16.22 0.80
N LYS A 27 6.69 16.26 -0.35
CA LYS A 27 7.73 15.31 -0.73
C LYS A 27 8.93 15.41 0.21
N GLU A 28 9.43 16.62 0.45
CA GLU A 28 10.55 16.94 1.33
C GLU A 28 10.22 16.61 2.78
N ILE A 29 9.03 17.01 3.23
CA ILE A 29 8.55 16.73 4.59
C ILE A 29 8.47 15.23 4.82
N SER A 30 7.91 14.46 3.88
CA SER A 30 7.78 13.01 4.03
C SER A 30 9.12 12.30 3.97
N GLN A 31 10.05 12.76 3.12
CA GLN A 31 11.40 12.22 3.08
C GLN A 31 12.14 12.48 4.40
N ALA A 32 11.98 13.66 5.00
CA ALA A 32 12.51 13.98 6.31
C ALA A 32 11.90 13.06 7.38
N LEU A 33 10.57 12.89 7.39
CA LEU A 33 9.88 11.98 8.30
C LEU A 33 10.38 10.54 8.18
N LEU A 34 10.47 9.99 6.97
CA LEU A 34 10.99 8.63 6.75
C LEU A 34 12.45 8.50 7.20
N THR A 35 13.27 9.54 7.01
CA THR A 35 14.67 9.55 7.46
C THR A 35 14.75 9.52 8.98
N ILE A 36 13.95 10.34 9.66
CA ILE A 36 13.85 10.37 11.12
C ILE A 36 13.36 9.01 11.65
N PHE A 37 12.33 8.41 11.03
CA PHE A 37 11.82 7.12 11.46
C PHE A 37 12.85 6.00 11.30
N ARG A 38 13.66 6.02 10.24
CA ARG A 38 14.77 5.08 10.08
C ARG A 38 15.86 5.26 11.14
N SER A 39 16.11 6.49 11.60
CA SER A 39 17.12 6.76 12.63
C SER A 39 16.65 6.44 14.05
N LEU A 40 15.34 6.40 14.30
CA LEU A 40 14.78 6.14 15.64
C LEU A 40 14.82 4.66 16.07
N GLY A 41 15.04 3.73 15.14
CA GLY A 41 15.03 2.29 15.43
C GLY A 41 13.71 1.86 16.09
N ASP A 42 13.79 1.26 17.27
CA ASP A 42 12.63 0.76 18.04
C ASP A 42 11.89 1.88 18.82
N SER A 43 12.51 3.07 18.97
CA SER A 43 11.96 4.21 19.74
C SER A 43 10.96 5.04 18.92
N PHE A 44 9.95 4.39 18.35
CA PHE A 44 8.97 5.02 17.48
C PHE A 44 7.78 5.63 18.27
N PRO A 45 7.44 6.92 18.04
CA PRO A 45 6.29 7.53 18.71
C PRO A 45 4.95 6.98 18.19
N GLN A 46 4.17 6.35 19.06
CA GLN A 46 2.91 5.67 18.71
C GLN A 46 1.84 6.60 18.10
N TYR A 47 1.92 7.91 18.29
CA TYR A 47 0.96 8.88 17.75
C TYR A 47 1.11 9.12 16.23
N VAL A 48 2.23 8.72 15.63
CA VAL A 48 2.53 8.99 14.23
C VAL A 48 1.66 8.19 13.27
N VAL A 49 1.48 6.87 13.50
CA VAL A 49 0.69 6.01 12.59
C VAL A 49 -0.78 6.46 12.55
N PRO A 50 -1.47 6.69 13.69
CA PRO A 50 -2.82 7.25 13.69
C PRO A 50 -2.91 8.56 12.92
N ARG A 51 -1.93 9.46 13.09
CA ARG A 51 -1.91 10.74 12.40
C ARG A 51 -1.78 10.59 10.88
N LEU A 52 -0.89 9.72 10.42
CA LEU A 52 -0.73 9.45 8.99
C LEU A 52 -2.01 8.84 8.40
N ILE A 53 -2.70 7.96 9.14
CA ILE A 53 -4.00 7.39 8.77
C ILE A 53 -5.05 8.49 8.62
N GLU A 54 -5.13 9.43 9.56
CA GLU A 54 -6.06 10.58 9.50
C GLU A 54 -5.81 11.45 8.25
N VAL A 55 -4.55 11.84 8.02
CA VAL A 55 -4.16 12.64 6.84
C VAL A 55 -4.52 11.91 5.56
N THR A 56 -4.16 10.63 5.45
CA THR A 56 -4.44 9.81 4.28
C THR A 56 -5.94 9.80 4.00
N ARG A 57 -6.79 9.66 5.04
CA ARG A 57 -8.25 9.71 4.93
C ARG A 57 -8.75 11.07 4.44
N ALA A 58 -8.20 12.17 4.95
CA ALA A 58 -8.57 13.52 4.56
C ALA A 58 -8.27 13.83 3.09
N CYS A 59 -7.29 13.15 2.49
CA CYS A 59 -6.96 13.31 1.06
C CYS A 59 -7.95 12.64 0.09
N ARG A 60 -9.06 12.05 0.57
CA ARG A 60 -10.08 11.46 -0.30
C ARG A 60 -10.63 12.51 -1.27
N GLY A 61 -10.75 12.16 -2.55
CA GLY A 61 -11.14 13.10 -3.61
C GLY A 61 -10.00 13.95 -4.17
N ARG A 62 -8.76 13.75 -3.71
CA ARG A 62 -7.54 14.37 -4.24
C ARG A 62 -6.53 13.29 -4.64
N PRO A 63 -6.62 12.72 -5.86
CA PRO A 63 -5.90 11.49 -6.23
C PRO A 63 -4.40 11.55 -5.98
N SER A 64 -3.71 12.60 -6.43
CA SER A 64 -2.25 12.74 -6.26
C SER A 64 -1.81 12.71 -4.79
N HIS A 65 -2.58 13.37 -3.90
CA HIS A 65 -2.31 13.39 -2.47
C HIS A 65 -2.62 12.04 -1.82
N ARG A 66 -3.76 11.46 -2.18
CA ARG A 66 -4.19 10.15 -1.71
C ARG A 66 -3.14 9.09 -2.01
N GLU A 67 -2.69 9.04 -3.25
CA GLU A 67 -1.63 8.13 -3.69
C GLU A 67 -0.33 8.35 -2.91
N PHE A 68 0.07 9.61 -2.74
CA PHE A 68 1.28 9.96 -2.02
C PHE A 68 1.25 9.43 -0.58
N PHE A 69 0.22 9.75 0.20
CA PHE A 69 0.13 9.34 1.60
C PHE A 69 -0.08 7.84 1.77
N LEU A 70 -0.77 7.16 0.84
CA LEU A 70 -0.84 5.70 0.82
C LEU A 70 0.56 5.07 0.69
N ARG A 71 1.42 5.59 -0.19
CA ARG A 71 2.83 5.12 -0.32
C ARG A 71 3.66 5.43 0.92
N GLN A 72 3.43 6.59 1.56
CA GLN A 72 4.09 6.92 2.83
C GLN A 72 3.70 5.96 3.94
N LEU A 73 2.41 5.61 4.03
CA LEU A 73 1.91 4.64 5.01
C LEU A 73 2.55 3.26 4.81
N ALA A 74 2.65 2.79 3.57
CA ALA A 74 3.34 1.54 3.25
C ALA A 74 4.82 1.55 3.64
N SER A 75 5.51 2.67 3.35
CA SER A 75 6.92 2.86 3.72
C SER A 75 7.11 2.88 5.23
N LEU A 76 6.19 3.51 5.97
CA LEU A 76 6.20 3.53 7.41
C LEU A 76 6.00 2.13 7.99
N VAL A 77 5.02 1.37 7.50
CA VAL A 77 4.79 -0.02 7.91
C VAL A 77 6.04 -0.88 7.65
N ALA A 78 6.73 -0.66 6.53
CA ALA A 78 7.97 -1.37 6.25
C ALA A 78 9.11 -1.07 7.22
N ILE A 79 9.14 0.13 7.80
CA ILE A 79 10.11 0.53 8.83
C ILE A 79 9.74 -0.08 10.17
N ILE A 80 8.50 0.10 10.63
CA ILE A 80 8.08 -0.25 12.00
C ILE A 80 7.65 -1.72 12.15
N LYS A 81 7.39 -2.43 11.04
CA LYS A 81 7.06 -3.86 10.97
C LYS A 81 6.03 -4.31 12.00
N VAL A 82 6.45 -5.08 13.01
CA VAL A 82 5.59 -5.66 14.06
C VAL A 82 4.82 -4.60 14.84
N HIS A 83 5.36 -3.38 14.97
CA HIS A 83 4.70 -2.27 15.65
C HIS A 83 3.52 -1.69 14.86
N ALA A 84 3.36 -2.03 13.57
CA ALA A 84 2.19 -1.66 12.78
C ALA A 84 0.93 -2.47 13.17
N LYS A 85 1.08 -3.63 13.82
CA LYS A 85 0.02 -4.60 14.11
C LYS A 85 -1.26 -3.99 14.73
N PRO A 86 -1.18 -3.10 15.73
CA PRO A 86 -2.37 -2.47 16.32
C PRO A 86 -3.19 -1.62 15.34
N TYR A 87 -2.55 -1.14 14.27
CA TYR A 87 -3.14 -0.21 13.30
C TYR A 87 -3.57 -0.90 12.01
N MET A 88 -3.22 -2.17 11.79
CA MET A 88 -3.43 -2.87 10.52
C MET A 88 -4.88 -2.84 10.06
N LYS A 89 -5.83 -3.07 10.97
CA LYS A 89 -7.27 -2.98 10.65
C LYS A 89 -7.64 -1.61 10.06
N ALA A 90 -7.15 -0.53 10.66
CA ALA A 90 -7.43 0.83 10.17
C ALA A 90 -6.74 1.11 8.83
N ILE A 91 -5.54 0.57 8.62
CA ILE A 91 -4.79 0.67 7.35
C ILE A 91 -5.54 -0.08 6.24
N PHE A 92 -6.01 -1.31 6.48
CA PHE A 92 -6.77 -2.07 5.49
C PHE A 92 -8.10 -1.41 5.16
N ASN A 93 -8.79 -0.83 6.13
CA ASN A 93 -10.00 -0.04 5.83
C ASN A 93 -9.70 1.11 4.87
N LEU A 94 -8.59 1.84 5.07
CA LEU A 94 -8.19 2.91 4.13
C LEU A 94 -7.89 2.39 2.73
N ILE A 95 -7.24 1.23 2.63
CA ILE A 95 -6.90 0.57 1.37
C ILE A 95 -8.18 0.11 0.65
N ALA A 96 -9.11 -0.50 1.38
CA ALA A 96 -10.41 -0.95 0.85
C ALA A 96 -11.23 0.24 0.33
N ASP A 97 -11.27 1.35 1.07
CA ASP A 97 -11.94 2.59 0.65
C ASP A 97 -11.31 3.13 -0.65
N ALA A 98 -9.96 3.15 -0.71
CA ALA A 98 -9.20 3.63 -1.86
C ALA A 98 -9.37 2.75 -3.12
N TRP A 99 -9.79 1.50 -2.98
CA TRP A 99 -10.02 0.61 -4.11
C TRP A 99 -11.20 1.02 -5.00
N SER A 100 -12.11 1.82 -4.46
CA SER A 100 -13.28 2.34 -5.20
C SER A 100 -13.06 3.74 -5.79
N GLU A 101 -11.86 4.30 -5.63
CA GLU A 101 -11.49 5.63 -6.14
C GLU A 101 -10.97 5.56 -7.58
N ASP A 102 -10.27 6.59 -8.04
CA ASP A 102 -9.76 6.72 -9.41
C ASP A 102 -8.78 5.60 -9.81
N HIS A 103 -8.64 5.37 -11.11
CA HIS A 103 -7.79 4.30 -11.64
C HIS A 103 -6.33 4.40 -11.15
N SER A 104 -5.76 5.62 -11.10
CA SER A 104 -4.40 5.85 -10.62
C SER A 104 -4.23 5.56 -9.12
N VAL A 105 -5.28 5.80 -8.32
CA VAL A 105 -5.34 5.41 -6.92
C VAL A 105 -5.33 3.90 -6.80
N LYS A 106 -6.14 3.17 -7.58
CA LYS A 106 -6.15 1.68 -7.57
C LYS A 106 -4.76 1.08 -7.87
N VAL A 107 -4.07 1.59 -8.89
CA VAL A 107 -2.67 1.21 -9.21
C VAL A 107 -1.77 1.37 -7.98
N THR A 108 -1.94 2.49 -7.26
CA THR A 108 -1.17 2.76 -6.05
C THR A 108 -1.53 1.82 -4.91
N VAL A 109 -2.82 1.51 -4.74
CA VAL A 109 -3.27 0.58 -3.69
C VAL A 109 -2.69 -0.81 -3.90
N VAL A 110 -2.62 -1.32 -5.14
CA VAL A 110 -1.97 -2.61 -5.45
C VAL A 110 -0.50 -2.60 -5.01
N SER A 111 0.24 -1.54 -5.33
CA SER A 111 1.65 -1.38 -4.93
C SER A 111 1.82 -1.31 -3.41
N VAL A 112 0.92 -0.59 -2.73
CA VAL A 112 0.92 -0.45 -1.26
C VAL A 112 0.64 -1.78 -0.58
N LEU A 113 -0.30 -2.56 -1.11
CA LEU A 113 -0.59 -3.91 -0.62
C LEU A 113 0.61 -4.84 -0.76
N GLU A 114 1.25 -4.84 -1.93
CA GLU A 114 2.44 -5.64 -2.19
C GLU A 114 3.57 -5.28 -1.23
N GLN A 115 3.83 -3.98 -1.03
CA GLN A 115 4.87 -3.49 -0.14
C GLN A 115 4.60 -3.87 1.33
N ILE A 116 3.37 -3.67 1.81
CA ILE A 116 3.01 -4.00 3.20
C ILE A 116 3.06 -5.52 3.41
N GLY A 117 2.51 -6.30 2.49
CA GLY A 117 2.52 -7.76 2.61
C GLY A 117 3.94 -8.34 2.55
N THR A 118 4.81 -7.80 1.71
CA THR A 118 6.24 -8.18 1.68
C THR A 118 6.95 -7.80 2.98
N ALA A 119 6.67 -6.62 3.53
CA ALA A 119 7.30 -6.15 4.76
C ALA A 119 6.89 -6.96 6.01
N LEU A 120 5.63 -7.40 6.08
CA LEU A 120 5.08 -8.14 7.22
C LEU A 120 5.22 -9.66 7.07
N GLY A 121 5.38 -10.17 5.85
CA GLY A 121 5.50 -11.60 5.58
C GLY A 121 4.30 -12.36 6.15
N LYS A 122 4.56 -13.42 6.93
CA LYS A 122 3.51 -14.29 7.51
C LYS A 122 2.51 -13.54 8.39
N GLU A 123 2.90 -12.44 9.03
CA GLU A 123 1.98 -11.62 9.85
C GLU A 123 0.91 -10.92 8.99
N PHE A 124 1.08 -10.86 7.67
CA PHE A 124 0.08 -10.34 6.73
C PHE A 124 -1.05 -11.35 6.44
N ALA A 125 -0.81 -12.65 6.63
CA ALA A 125 -1.74 -13.72 6.26
C ALA A 125 -3.16 -13.57 6.84
N PRO A 126 -3.39 -13.08 8.08
CA PRO A 126 -4.75 -12.86 8.59
C PRO A 126 -5.56 -11.84 7.80
N HIS A 127 -4.91 -10.97 7.02
CA HIS A 127 -5.55 -9.86 6.32
C HIS A 127 -5.68 -10.08 4.81
N ILE A 128 -4.94 -11.04 4.23
CA ILE A 128 -4.95 -11.28 2.78
C ILE A 128 -6.32 -11.71 2.26
N ALA A 129 -7.09 -12.46 3.06
CA ALA A 129 -8.38 -13.00 2.67
C ALA A 129 -9.38 -11.90 2.27
N GLU A 130 -9.37 -10.77 2.98
CA GLU A 130 -10.22 -9.61 2.70
C GLU A 130 -9.83 -8.92 1.38
N LEU A 131 -8.60 -9.13 0.90
CA LEU A 131 -8.05 -8.47 -0.29
C LEU A 131 -8.26 -9.27 -1.57
N ILE A 132 -8.40 -10.60 -1.47
CA ILE A 132 -8.57 -11.49 -2.62
C ILE A 132 -9.70 -11.02 -3.56
N PRO A 133 -10.92 -10.68 -3.08
CA PRO A 133 -12.01 -10.24 -3.96
C PRO A 133 -11.62 -9.02 -4.81
N TYR A 134 -10.83 -8.11 -4.24
CA TYR A 134 -10.36 -6.90 -4.92
C TYR A 134 -9.34 -7.22 -6.03
N LEU A 135 -8.38 -8.11 -5.75
CA LEU A 135 -7.40 -8.60 -6.73
C LEU A 135 -8.09 -9.32 -7.89
N LEU A 136 -9.02 -10.23 -7.58
CA LEU A 136 -9.76 -10.99 -8.59
C LEU A 136 -10.63 -10.09 -9.47
N ARG A 137 -11.26 -9.07 -8.87
CA ARG A 137 -12.06 -8.10 -9.61
C ARG A 137 -11.22 -7.36 -10.65
N VAL A 138 -9.98 -7.00 -10.34
CA VAL A 138 -9.09 -6.37 -11.32
C VAL A 138 -8.84 -7.29 -12.51
N VAL A 139 -8.47 -8.54 -12.25
CA VAL A 139 -8.19 -9.54 -13.30
C VAL A 139 -9.39 -9.71 -14.26
N GLN A 140 -10.60 -9.65 -13.73
CA GLN A 140 -11.84 -9.79 -14.51
C GLN A 140 -12.23 -8.53 -15.29
N THR A 141 -11.99 -7.35 -14.71
CA THR A 141 -12.57 -6.08 -15.19
C THR A 141 -11.60 -5.17 -15.94
N ASP A 142 -10.28 -5.34 -15.76
CA ASP A 142 -9.29 -4.57 -16.50
C ASP A 142 -9.28 -5.00 -17.96
N LYS A 143 -9.85 -4.15 -18.83
CA LYS A 143 -9.90 -4.32 -20.29
C LYS A 143 -9.06 -3.27 -21.02
N SER A 144 -8.13 -2.61 -20.32
CA SER A 144 -7.20 -1.67 -20.95
C SER A 144 -6.31 -2.39 -21.97
N ASP A 145 -5.84 -1.68 -23.00
CA ASP A 145 -5.09 -2.29 -24.10
C ASP A 145 -3.82 -3.03 -23.62
N GLU A 146 -3.12 -2.45 -22.64
CA GLU A 146 -1.88 -3.00 -22.11
C GLU A 146 -2.07 -3.86 -20.86
N ARG A 147 -3.25 -3.86 -20.25
CA ARG A 147 -3.57 -4.54 -18.97
C ARG A 147 -2.51 -4.40 -17.88
N LYS A 148 -1.96 -3.19 -17.76
CA LYS A 148 -0.93 -2.84 -16.76
C LYS A 148 -1.36 -3.13 -15.33
N LEU A 149 -2.62 -2.84 -15.00
CA LEU A 149 -3.17 -3.07 -13.67
C LEU A 149 -3.28 -4.58 -13.37
N THR A 150 -3.70 -5.37 -14.37
CA THR A 150 -3.67 -6.84 -14.28
C THR A 150 -2.26 -7.37 -14.03
N ALA A 151 -1.27 -6.91 -14.81
CA ALA A 151 0.13 -7.32 -14.64
C ALA A 151 0.66 -7.01 -13.23
N GLN A 152 0.31 -5.84 -12.70
CA GLN A 152 0.69 -5.43 -11.35
C GLN A 152 0.01 -6.30 -10.27
N VAL A 153 -1.26 -6.65 -10.44
CA VAL A 153 -1.95 -7.59 -9.55
C VAL A 153 -1.30 -8.97 -9.57
N LEU A 154 -0.90 -9.46 -10.75
CA LEU A 154 -0.18 -10.74 -10.88
C LEU A 154 1.17 -10.70 -10.15
N SER A 155 1.93 -9.60 -10.28
CA SER A 155 3.16 -9.37 -9.52
C SER A 155 2.90 -9.39 -8.01
N CYS A 156 1.86 -8.69 -7.55
CA CYS A 156 1.47 -8.66 -6.14
C CYS A 156 1.10 -10.05 -5.63
N VAL A 157 0.31 -10.83 -6.39
CA VAL A 157 -0.04 -12.23 -6.06
C VAL A 157 1.22 -13.09 -5.91
N ARG A 158 2.21 -12.92 -6.80
CA ARG A 158 3.48 -13.65 -6.72
C ARG A 158 4.27 -13.29 -5.46
N SER A 159 4.45 -11.99 -5.20
CA SER A 159 5.17 -11.48 -4.03
C SER A 159 4.51 -11.93 -2.72
N LEU A 160 3.19 -12.11 -2.71
CA LEU A 160 2.41 -12.54 -1.55
C LEU A 160 2.04 -14.03 -1.55
N SER A 161 2.63 -14.84 -2.44
CA SER A 161 2.32 -16.27 -2.60
C SER A 161 2.40 -17.05 -1.29
N GLY A 162 3.41 -16.78 -0.45
CA GLY A 162 3.55 -17.41 0.87
C GLY A 162 2.36 -17.15 1.79
N CYS A 163 1.77 -15.96 1.75
CA CYS A 163 0.59 -15.58 2.52
C CYS A 163 -0.71 -16.11 1.88
N LEU A 164 -0.73 -16.28 0.56
CA LEU A 164 -1.87 -16.75 -0.21
C LEU A 164 -2.05 -18.28 -0.19
N THR A 165 -1.07 -19.05 0.31
CA THR A 165 -1.11 -20.52 0.36
C THR A 165 -2.48 -21.10 0.77
N PRO A 166 -3.15 -20.62 1.85
CA PRO A 166 -4.45 -21.17 2.26
C PRO A 166 -5.60 -20.86 1.29
N HIS A 167 -5.42 -19.87 0.42
CA HIS A 167 -6.42 -19.34 -0.50
C HIS A 167 -6.06 -19.53 -1.98
N LEU A 168 -5.02 -20.31 -2.29
CA LEU A 168 -4.56 -20.53 -3.67
C LEU A 168 -5.66 -21.03 -4.60
N HIS A 169 -6.58 -21.86 -4.08
CA HIS A 169 -7.72 -22.38 -4.85
C HIS A 169 -8.64 -21.26 -5.41
N LEU A 170 -8.65 -20.07 -4.80
CA LEU A 170 -9.42 -18.91 -5.28
C LEU A 170 -8.66 -18.08 -6.31
N VAL A 171 -7.33 -18.00 -6.18
CA VAL A 171 -6.49 -17.14 -7.00
C VAL A 171 -5.98 -17.83 -8.25
N LEU A 172 -5.72 -19.14 -8.17
CA LEU A 172 -5.13 -19.91 -9.26
C LEU A 172 -6.01 -19.96 -10.52
N PRO A 173 -7.33 -20.22 -10.46
CA PRO A 173 -8.13 -20.33 -11.68
C PRO A 173 -8.15 -19.02 -12.50
N PRO A 174 -8.35 -17.83 -11.91
CA PRO A 174 -8.26 -16.56 -12.63
C PRO A 174 -6.87 -16.29 -13.24
N VAL A 175 -5.79 -16.70 -12.58
CA VAL A 175 -4.42 -16.56 -13.12
C VAL A 175 -4.23 -17.47 -14.35
N LEU A 176 -4.71 -18.73 -14.28
CA LEU A 176 -4.66 -19.66 -15.40
C LEU A 176 -5.48 -19.15 -16.60
N MET A 177 -6.67 -18.59 -16.35
CA MET A 177 -7.47 -17.97 -17.42
C MET A 177 -6.73 -16.85 -18.16
N ILE A 178 -5.92 -16.04 -17.45
CA ILE A 178 -5.10 -15.01 -18.10
C ILE A 178 -4.01 -15.61 -18.97
N LEU A 179 -3.42 -16.73 -18.55
CA LEU A 179 -2.38 -17.43 -19.32
C LEU A 179 -2.92 -18.02 -20.63
N ASP A 180 -4.14 -18.58 -20.58
CA ASP A 180 -4.79 -19.24 -21.72
C ASP A 180 -5.44 -18.23 -22.70
N ASP A 181 -5.72 -16.99 -22.27
CA ASP A 181 -6.34 -15.97 -23.12
C ASP A 181 -5.34 -15.34 -24.11
N SER A 182 -5.48 -15.71 -25.39
CA SER A 182 -4.64 -15.19 -26.49
C SER A 182 -4.77 -13.69 -26.72
N VAL A 183 -5.87 -13.06 -26.26
CA VAL A 183 -6.12 -11.62 -26.37
C VAL A 183 -5.29 -10.84 -25.35
N VAL A 184 -4.87 -11.48 -24.25
CA VAL A 184 -4.02 -10.82 -23.26
C VAL A 184 -2.60 -10.64 -23.82
N PRO A 185 -2.01 -9.43 -23.72
CA PRO A 185 -0.65 -9.18 -24.18
C PRO A 185 0.35 -10.16 -23.57
N ILE A 186 1.32 -10.61 -24.38
CA ILE A 186 2.33 -11.60 -23.97
C ILE A 186 3.08 -11.15 -22.71
N ALA A 187 3.40 -9.85 -22.61
CA ALA A 187 4.07 -9.29 -21.43
C ALA A 187 3.28 -9.54 -20.13
N VAL A 188 1.95 -9.44 -20.17
CA VAL A 188 1.08 -9.68 -19.00
C VAL A 188 0.97 -11.17 -18.69
N ARG A 189 0.92 -12.02 -19.71
CA ARG A 189 0.96 -13.48 -19.53
C ARG A 189 2.28 -13.93 -18.88
N GLN A 190 3.40 -13.34 -19.26
CA GLN A 190 4.69 -13.59 -18.60
C GLN A 190 4.70 -13.18 -17.11
N SER A 191 3.96 -12.13 -16.74
CA SER A 191 3.76 -11.75 -15.33
C SER A 191 2.98 -12.80 -14.52
N ALA A 192 2.23 -13.71 -15.15
CA ALA A 192 1.53 -14.80 -14.47
C ALA A 192 2.37 -16.09 -14.31
N LEU A 193 3.48 -16.26 -15.04
CA LEU A 193 4.27 -17.50 -15.09
C LEU A 193 5.42 -17.61 -14.06
N GLY A 194 5.81 -16.51 -13.44
CA GLY A 194 6.97 -16.46 -12.55
C GLY A 194 6.67 -16.76 -11.10
#